data_AF-A0A932XVC7-F1
#
_entry.id   AF-A0A932XVC7-F1
#
_cell.length_a   1.000
_cell.length_b   1.000
_cell.length_c   1.000
_cell.angle_alpha   90.00
_cell.angle_beta   90.00
_cell.angle_gamma   90.00
#
_symmetry.space_group_name_H-M   'P 1'
#
loop_
_entity.id
_entity.type
_entity.pdbx_description
1 polymer ?
#
loop_
_entity_poly.entity_id
_entity_poly.type
_entity_poly.pdbx_seq_one_letter_code
_entity_poly.pdbx_strand_id
1 'polypeptide(L)' 'MRVVRVHGSHHFLASNSLRTSIPVHGNHPLKTGTLRSILRDVQLSPREFIERLDD' A
#
# COMPACT_ATOMS: atom_id res chain seq x y z
N MET A 1 -4.02 -8.79 1.45
CA MET A 1 -4.45 -8.17 0.17
C MET A 1 -3.94 -9.01 -1.00
N ARG A 2 -4.58 -8.93 -2.18
CA ARG A 2 -4.08 -9.58 -3.40
C ARG A 2 -3.98 -8.58 -4.54
N VAL A 3 -3.00 -8.74 -5.43
CA VAL A 3 -2.89 -7.94 -6.66
C VAL A 3 -4.03 -8.35 -7.59
N VAL A 4 -4.80 -7.37 -8.07
CA VAL A 4 -5.94 -7.59 -8.98
C VAL A 4 -5.71 -7.00 -10.37
N ARG A 5 -4.77 -6.04 -10.50
CA ARG A 5 -4.37 -5.44 -11.78
C ARG A 5 -2.97 -4.85 -11.64
N VAL A 6 -2.22 -4.85 -12.74
CA VAL A 6 -0.98 -4.08 -12.89
C VAL A 6 -1.12 -3.17 -14.11
N HIS A 7 -0.72 -1.91 -14.00
CA HIS A 7 -0.65 -0.97 -15.11
C HIS A 7 0.58 -0.07 -14.97
N GLY A 8 1.58 -0.30 -15.82
CA GLY A 8 2.90 0.29 -15.63
C GLY A 8 3.49 -0.11 -14.28
N SER A 9 3.99 0.87 -13.52
CA SER A 9 4.51 0.66 -12.16
C SER A 9 3.43 0.48 -11.09
N HIS A 10 2.15 0.74 -11.41
CA HIS A 10 1.09 0.68 -10.41
C HIS A 10 0.54 -0.73 -10.25
N HIS A 11 0.70 -1.26 -9.03
CA HIS A 11 0.07 -2.49 -8.58
C HIS A 11 -1.21 -2.14 -7.84
N PHE A 12 -2.34 -2.60 -8.35
CA PHE A 12 -3.63 -2.40 -7.72
C PHE A 12 -3.93 -3.62 -6.85
N LEU A 13 -4.11 -3.38 -5.55
CA LEU A 13 -4.42 -4.42 -4.57
C LEU A 13 -5.86 -4.28 -4.08
N ALA A 14 -6.49 -5.42 -3.82
CA ALA A 14 -7.81 -5.47 -3.21
C ALA A 14 -7.91 -6.56 -2.13
N SER A 15 -8.81 -6.34 -1.17
CA SER A 15 -9.21 -7.32 -0.15
C SER A 15 -10.57 -6.93 0.41
N ASN A 16 -11.57 -7.81 0.34
CA ASN A 16 -12.95 -7.49 0.73
C ASN A 16 -13.42 -6.19 0.04
N SER A 17 -13.82 -5.18 0.81
CA SER A 17 -14.21 -3.85 0.32
C SER A 17 -13.04 -2.86 0.17
N LEU A 18 -11.82 -3.23 0.57
CA LEU A 18 -10.64 -2.35 0.53
C LEU A 18 -9.93 -2.46 -0.83
N ARG A 19 -9.46 -1.30 -1.33
CA ARG A 19 -8.69 -1.18 -2.57
C ARG A 19 -7.63 -0.11 -2.40
N THR A 20 -6.44 -0.34 -2.95
CA THR A 20 -5.40 0.69 -3.03
C THR A 20 -4.51 0.48 -4.26
N SER A 21 -3.75 1.50 -4.64
CA SER A 21 -2.77 1.44 -5.72
C SER A 21 -1.38 1.76 -5.17
N ILE A 22 -0.44 0.84 -5.38
CA ILE A 22 0.94 0.96 -4.91
C ILE A 22 1.82 1.26 -6.12
N PRO A 23 2.50 2.43 -6.15
CA PRO A 23 3.53 2.67 -7.14
C PRO A 23 4.76 1.82 -6.79
N VAL A 24 5.14 0.92 -7.70
CA VAL A 24 6.32 0.06 -7.58
C VAL A 24 7.31 0.48 -8.65
N HIS A 25 8.13 1.48 -8.36
CA HIS A 25 9.18 1.95 -9.26
C HIS A 25 10.57 1.87 -8.56
N GLY A 26 11.29 0.78 -8.83
CA GLY A 26 12.59 0.53 -8.23
C GLY A 26 12.53 0.26 -6.72
N ASN A 27 13.71 0.21 -6.08
CA ASN A 27 13.86 0.00 -4.64
C ASN A 27 13.93 1.33 -3.87
N HIS A 28 13.14 2.31 -4.29
CA HIS A 28 13.12 3.63 -3.66
C HIS A 28 12.03 3.73 -2.58
N PRO A 29 12.30 4.44 -1.47
CA PRO A 29 11.28 4.70 -0.46
C PRO A 29 10.07 5.46 -1.03
N LEU A 30 8.88 5.12 -0.54
CA LEU A 30 7.67 5.90 -0.80
C LEU A 30 7.77 7.26 -0.11
N LYS A 31 7.27 8.31 -0.77
CA LYS A 31 7.07 9.61 -0.12
C LYS A 31 6.07 9.45 1.03
N THR A 32 6.26 10.19 2.12
CA THR A 32 5.40 10.13 3.32
C THR A 32 3.92 10.33 3.00
N GLY A 33 3.58 11.27 2.11
CA GLY A 33 2.20 11.50 1.68
C GLY A 33 1.58 10.30 0.95
N THR A 34 2.35 9.63 0.09
CA THR A 34 1.93 8.43 -0.64
C THR A 34 1.69 7.28 0.33
N LEU A 35 2.64 7.00 1.23
CA LEU A 35 2.47 5.98 2.26
C LEU A 35 1.22 6.24 3.11
N ARG A 36 1.02 7.47 3.59
CA ARG A 36 -0.17 7.85 4.37
C ARG A 36 -1.46 7.66 3.57
N SER A 37 -1.47 7.90 2.27
CA SER A 37 -2.65 7.67 1.43
C SER A 37 -2.99 6.19 1.34
N ILE A 38 -1.98 5.35 1.08
CA ILE A 38 -2.14 3.90 1.01
C ILE A 38 -2.69 3.38 2.33
N LEU A 39 -2.11 3.80 3.47
CA LEU A 39 -2.55 3.39 4.80
C LEU A 39 -4.03 3.77 5.06
N ARG A 40 -4.47 4.96 4.64
CA ARG A 40 -5.87 5.37 4.73
C ARG A 40 -6.78 4.50 3.86
N ASP A 41 -6.40 4.23 2.61
CA ASP A 41 -7.19 3.40 1.69
C ASP A 41 -7.46 2.01 2.26
N VAL A 42 -6.49 1.48 3.02
CA VAL A 42 -6.55 0.13 3.62
C VAL A 42 -6.93 0.14 5.10
N GLN A 43 -7.35 1.30 5.63
CA GLN A 43 -7.78 1.50 7.02
C GLN A 43 -6.76 0.99 8.05
N LEU A 44 -5.47 1.23 7.80
CA LEU A 44 -4.38 0.84 8.68
C LEU A 44 -3.75 2.07 9.32
N SER A 45 -3.60 2.07 10.64
CA SER A 45 -2.87 3.15 11.32
C SER A 45 -1.36 3.02 11.11
N PRO A 46 -0.59 4.12 11.20
CA PRO A 46 0.87 4.05 11.16
C PRO A 46 1.47 3.13 12.23
N ARG A 47 0.84 3.04 13.41
CA ARG A 47 1.29 2.17 14.49
C ARG A 47 1.13 0.69 14.15
N GLU A 48 -0.06 0.28 13.72
CA GLU A 48 -0.31 -1.11 13.29
C GLU A 48 0.55 -1.49 12.07
N PHE A 49 0.88 -0.53 11.21
CA PHE A 49 1.80 -0.75 10.11
C PHE A 49 3.22 -1.07 10.60
N ILE A 50 3.73 -0.33 11.58
CA ILE A 50 5.06 -0.58 12.18
C ILE A 50 5.06 -1.93 12.90
N GLU A 51 4.03 -2.21 13.71
CA GLU A 51 3.91 -3.49 14.43
C GLU A 51 3.96 -4.70 13.50
N ARG A 52 3.47 -4.58 12.26
CA ARG A 52 3.50 -5.64 11.23
C ARG A 52 4.81 -5.74 10.43
N LEU A 53 5.72 -4.78 10.57
CA LEU A 53 7.03 -4.83 9.91
C LEU A 53 8.08 -5.56 10.76
N ASP A 54 7.84 -5.67 12.07
CA ASP A 54 8.76 -6.27 13.03
C ASP A 54 8.53 -7.80 13.24
N ASP A 55 7.53 -8.38 12.55
CA ASP A 55 7.20 -9.81 12.48
C ASP A 55 7.79 -10.48 11.23
#